data_AF-A0A5B9MEM5-F1
#
_entry.id   AF-A0A5B9MEM5-F1
#
_cell.length_a   1.000
_cell.length_b   1.000
_cell.length_c   1.000
_cell.angle_alpha   90.00
_cell.angle_beta   90.00
_cell.angle_gamma   90.00
#
_symmetry.space_group_name_H-M   'P 1'
#
loop_
_entity.id
_entity.type
_entity.pdbx_description
1 polymer ?
#
loop_
_entity_poly.entity_id
_entity_poly.type
_entity_poly.pdbx_seq_one_letter_code
_entity_poly.pdbx_strand_id
1 'polypeptide(L)'
;MIWYIVGLLGAAIVAFVVWRYTSVARGARKRDQQLFMLVDPIAEKLAAGDSPSPKQIEGLASLPQIRGFLYELLKHFERLDLFPEKFRDEIAQAETRLAYWMMHPNELQEAPDEIELVETVTRTIGNESCRFHVFKFTMPDGHWAGDDWLLGLAGPYIDGQPPYTGIAGAFSRCADKFGDVAPEELVDWYVAMAARKGG
;
A
#
# COMPACT_ATOMS: atom_id res chain seq x y z
N MET A 1 -9.38 -17.60 45.50
CA MET A 1 -9.33 -18.45 44.29
C MET A 1 -9.77 -17.69 43.04
N ILE A 2 -10.97 -17.10 43.02
CA ILE A 2 -11.49 -16.31 41.88
C ILE A 2 -10.57 -15.14 41.45
N TRP A 3 -10.03 -14.37 42.40
CA TRP A 3 -9.12 -13.25 42.09
C TRP A 3 -7.81 -13.66 41.40
N TYR A 4 -7.31 -14.86 41.67
CA TYR A 4 -6.12 -15.40 41.00
C TYR A 4 -6.44 -15.79 39.55
N ILE A 5 -7.62 -16.35 39.29
CA ILE A 5 -8.07 -16.71 37.95
C ILE A 5 -8.27 -15.43 37.09
N VAL A 6 -8.88 -14.40 37.66
CA VAL A 6 -9.05 -13.09 36.99
C VAL A 6 -7.70 -12.44 36.69
N GLY A 7 -6.76 -12.46 37.64
CA GLY A 7 -5.40 -11.92 37.43
C GLY A 7 -4.63 -12.66 36.33
N LEU A 8 -4.75 -13.99 36.26
CA LEU A 8 -4.06 -14.83 35.28
C LEU A 8 -4.64 -14.65 33.87
N LEU A 9 -5.97 -14.54 33.74
CA LEU A 9 -6.64 -14.17 32.49
C LEU A 9 -6.24 -12.77 32.01
N GLY A 10 -6.20 -11.78 32.92
CA GLY A 10 -5.74 -10.43 32.60
C GLY A 10 -4.30 -10.40 32.07
N ALA A 11 -3.39 -11.12 32.74
CA ALA A 11 -2.00 -11.23 32.30
C ALA A 11 -1.86 -11.91 30.94
N ALA A 12 -2.64 -12.96 30.66
CA ALA A 12 -2.64 -13.64 29.37
C ALA A 12 -3.13 -12.74 28.24
N ILE A 13 -4.18 -11.94 28.49
CA ILE A 13 -4.70 -10.95 27.51
C ILE A 13 -3.63 -9.89 27.22
N VAL A 14 -2.99 -9.33 28.25
CA VAL A 14 -1.93 -8.33 28.06
C VAL A 14 -0.75 -8.92 27.28
N ALA A 15 -0.30 -10.13 27.64
CA ALA A 15 0.78 -10.82 26.92
C ALA A 15 0.41 -11.06 25.45
N PHE A 16 -0.82 -11.48 25.16
CA PHE A 16 -1.32 -11.65 23.81
C PHE A 16 -1.35 -10.33 23.02
N VAL A 17 -1.82 -9.23 23.62
CA VAL A 17 -1.84 -7.90 22.98
C VAL A 17 -0.43 -7.42 22.65
N VAL A 18 0.51 -7.52 23.60
CA VAL A 18 1.92 -7.15 23.39
C VAL A 18 2.56 -8.01 22.31
N TRP A 19 2.35 -9.32 22.35
CA TRP A 19 2.85 -10.24 21.33
C TRP A 19 2.26 -9.94 19.95
N ARG A 20 0.96 -9.68 19.85
CA ARG A 20 0.28 -9.31 18.61
C ARG A 20 0.85 -8.02 18.01
N TYR A 21 1.02 -6.98 18.82
CA TYR A 21 1.55 -5.70 18.37
C TYR A 21 3.01 -5.82 17.89
N THR A 22 3.86 -6.49 18.68
CA THR A 22 5.26 -6.72 18.30
C THR A 22 5.41 -7.65 17.11
N SER A 23 4.48 -8.58 16.87
CA SER A 23 4.46 -9.43 15.68
C SER A 23 4.19 -8.62 14.41
N VAL A 24 3.18 -7.74 14.42
CA VAL A 24 2.86 -6.86 13.27
C VAL A 24 4.03 -5.94 12.94
N ALA A 25 4.59 -5.27 13.95
CA ALA A 25 5.71 -4.37 13.76
C ALA A 25 6.93 -5.10 13.16
N ARG A 26 7.19 -6.34 13.59
CA ARG A 26 8.24 -7.17 13.01
C ARG A 26 7.93 -7.58 11.56
N GLY A 27 6.69 -7.95 11.26
CA GLY A 27 6.25 -8.27 9.90
C GLY A 27 6.39 -7.10 8.93
N ALA A 28 5.97 -5.90 9.34
CA ALA A 28 6.09 -4.70 8.53
C ALA A 28 7.56 -4.34 8.26
N ARG A 29 8.42 -4.44 9.28
CA ARG A 29 9.88 -4.25 9.10
C ARG A 29 10.49 -5.28 8.15
N LYS A 30 10.08 -6.54 8.25
CA LYS A 30 10.57 -7.60 7.36
C LYS A 30 10.18 -7.32 5.91
N ARG A 31 8.93 -6.90 5.66
CA ARG A 31 8.49 -6.46 4.33
C ARG A 31 9.34 -5.30 3.82
N ASP A 32 9.52 -4.25 4.62
CA ASP A 32 10.28 -3.08 4.19
C ASP A 32 11.74 -3.45 3.90
N GLN A 33 12.35 -4.32 4.71
CA GLN A 33 13.67 -4.88 4.44
C GLN A 33 13.73 -5.65 3.11
N GLN A 34 12.73 -6.49 2.80
CA GLN A 34 12.67 -7.20 1.52
C GLN A 34 12.58 -6.24 0.34
N LEU A 35 11.78 -5.17 0.47
CA LEU A 35 11.66 -4.14 -0.56
C LEU A 35 12.97 -3.35 -0.69
N PHE A 36 13.62 -2.96 0.41
CA PHE A 36 14.90 -2.25 0.37
C PHE A 36 15.99 -3.05 -0.35
N MET A 37 16.07 -4.35 -0.10
CA MET A 37 17.04 -5.22 -0.80
C MET A 37 16.91 -5.19 -2.33
N LEU A 38 15.74 -4.86 -2.88
CA LEU A 38 15.54 -4.72 -4.33
C LEU A 38 16.13 -3.42 -4.88
N VAL A 39 16.14 -2.35 -4.08
CA VAL A 39 16.64 -1.02 -4.49
C VAL A 39 18.08 -0.75 -4.01
N ASP A 40 18.61 -1.52 -3.07
CA ASP A 40 19.99 -1.41 -2.57
C ASP A 40 21.04 -1.39 -3.69
N PRO A 41 20.98 -2.26 -4.73
CA PRO A 41 21.96 -2.21 -5.82
C PRO A 41 21.90 -0.91 -6.64
N ILE A 42 20.76 -0.22 -6.64
CA ILE A 42 20.61 1.10 -7.26
C ILE A 42 21.23 2.17 -6.37
N ALA A 43 20.96 2.10 -5.06
CA ALA A 43 21.52 3.02 -4.08
C ALA A 43 23.05 2.96 -4.05
N GLU A 44 23.64 1.76 -4.07
CA GLU A 44 25.10 1.55 -4.09
C GLU A 44 25.75 2.19 -5.32
N LYS A 45 25.16 1.99 -6.51
CA LYS A 45 25.66 2.60 -7.75
C LYS A 45 25.62 4.12 -7.68
N LEU A 46 24.48 4.68 -7.27
CA LEU A 46 24.31 6.13 -7.16
C LEU A 46 25.28 6.73 -6.13
N ALA A 47 25.48 6.07 -4.99
CA ALA A 47 26.44 6.49 -3.96
C ALA A 47 27.90 6.45 -4.45
N ALA A 48 28.24 5.50 -5.33
CA ALA A 48 29.54 5.44 -5.99
C ALA A 48 29.72 6.49 -7.10
N GLY A 49 28.67 7.26 -7.44
CA GLY A 49 28.65 8.19 -8.56
C GLY A 49 28.39 7.52 -9.93
N ASP A 50 28.10 6.21 -9.94
CA ASP A 50 27.73 5.48 -11.14
C ASP A 50 26.25 5.69 -11.49
N SER A 51 25.92 5.58 -12.78
CA SER A 51 24.53 5.62 -13.22
C SER A 51 23.97 4.20 -13.38
N PRO A 52 22.87 3.86 -12.69
CA PRO A 52 22.10 2.65 -12.99
C PRO A 52 21.66 2.64 -14.45
N SER A 53 21.56 1.45 -15.05
CA SER A 53 21.09 1.35 -16.43
C SER A 53 19.58 1.60 -16.53
N PRO A 54 19.07 2.20 -17.62
CA PRO A 54 17.64 2.41 -17.81
C PRO A 54 16.81 1.13 -17.67
N LYS A 55 17.33 -0.02 -18.15
CA LYS A 55 16.66 -1.32 -18.04
C LYS A 55 16.51 -1.77 -16.58
N GLN A 56 17.49 -1.51 -15.72
CA GLN A 56 17.39 -1.83 -14.29
C GLN A 56 16.34 -0.97 -13.61
N ILE A 57 16.31 0.33 -13.92
CA ILE A 57 15.32 1.26 -13.38
C ILE A 57 13.91 0.89 -13.84
N GLU A 58 13.74 0.60 -15.13
CA GLU A 58 12.46 0.19 -15.71
C GLU A 58 11.93 -1.10 -15.08
N GLY A 59 12.80 -2.11 -14.92
CA GLY A 59 12.41 -3.40 -14.31
C GLY A 59 12.03 -3.30 -12.83
N LEU A 60 12.57 -2.34 -12.09
CA LEU A 60 12.12 -2.06 -10.73
C LEU A 60 10.84 -1.23 -10.74
N ALA A 61 10.76 -0.19 -11.56
CA ALA A 61 9.59 0.69 -11.62
C ALA A 61 8.32 -0.04 -12.10
N SER A 62 8.46 -1.12 -12.87
CA SER A 62 7.34 -1.98 -13.27
C SER A 62 6.73 -2.77 -12.13
N LEU A 63 7.40 -2.90 -10.98
CA LEU A 63 6.84 -3.54 -9.78
C LEU A 63 6.11 -2.46 -8.95
N PRO A 64 4.78 -2.47 -8.86
CA PRO A 64 4.04 -1.39 -8.20
C PRO A 64 4.46 -1.20 -6.73
N GLN A 65 4.70 -2.29 -6.00
CA GLN A 65 5.08 -2.29 -4.59
C GLN A 65 6.43 -1.62 -4.27
N ILE A 66 7.35 -1.53 -5.25
CA ILE A 66 8.68 -0.91 -5.04
C ILE A 66 8.79 0.50 -5.61
N ARG A 67 7.89 0.86 -6.53
CA ARG A 67 7.95 2.08 -7.33
C ARG A 67 8.09 3.35 -6.47
N GLY A 68 7.39 3.41 -5.33
CA GLY A 68 7.51 4.52 -4.38
C GLY A 68 8.89 4.63 -3.71
N PHE A 69 9.50 3.51 -3.31
CA PHE A 69 10.85 3.49 -2.76
C PHE A 69 11.89 3.91 -3.80
N LEU A 70 11.74 3.41 -5.03
CA LEU A 70 12.61 3.79 -6.14
C LEU A 70 12.50 5.29 -6.46
N TYR A 71 11.30 5.85 -6.46
CA TYR A 71 11.08 7.28 -6.68
C TYR A 71 11.80 8.12 -5.62
N GLU A 72 11.59 7.82 -4.34
CA GLU A 72 12.23 8.56 -3.24
C GLU A 72 13.75 8.38 -3.22
N LEU A 73 14.27 7.20 -3.55
CA LEU A 73 15.70 6.96 -3.72
C LEU A 73 16.29 7.85 -4.82
N LEU A 74 15.70 7.84 -6.01
CA LEU A 74 16.18 8.64 -7.14
C LEU A 74 16.07 10.13 -6.85
N LYS A 75 15.02 10.56 -6.15
CA LYS A 75 14.86 11.93 -5.67
C LYS A 75 15.95 12.33 -4.68
N HIS A 76 16.30 11.45 -3.74
CA HIS A 76 17.36 11.69 -2.76
C HIS A 76 18.72 11.94 -3.42
N PHE A 77 19.03 11.22 -4.49
CA PHE A 77 20.27 11.40 -5.27
C PHE A 77 20.17 12.44 -6.39
N GLU A 78 19.07 13.21 -6.46
CA GLU A 78 18.82 14.20 -7.53
C GLU A 78 18.83 13.60 -8.95
N ARG A 79 18.46 12.31 -9.05
CA ARG A 79 18.42 11.52 -10.29
C ARG A 79 17.01 11.11 -10.72
N LEU A 80 16.01 11.95 -10.44
CA LEU A 80 14.62 11.72 -10.88
C LEU A 80 14.50 11.64 -12.40
N ASP A 81 15.45 12.17 -13.17
CA ASP A 81 15.54 12.00 -14.62
C ASP A 81 15.47 10.53 -15.05
N LEU A 82 15.97 9.61 -14.21
CA LEU A 82 15.97 8.18 -14.49
C LEU A 82 14.61 7.51 -14.30
N PHE A 83 13.73 8.07 -13.46
CA PHE A 83 12.46 7.42 -13.11
C PHE A 83 11.50 7.44 -14.32
N PRO A 84 10.85 6.33 -14.73
CA PRO A 84 10.09 6.33 -15.97
C PRO A 84 8.87 7.27 -15.91
N GLU A 85 8.69 8.09 -16.95
CA GLU A 85 7.66 9.13 -16.99
C GLU A 85 6.23 8.56 -16.89
N LYS A 86 5.98 7.41 -17.52
CA LYS A 86 4.70 6.69 -17.47
C LYS A 86 4.25 6.25 -16.07
N PHE A 87 5.12 6.39 -15.08
CA PHE A 87 4.87 6.03 -13.69
C PHE A 87 4.83 7.27 -12.80
N ARG A 88 4.92 8.49 -13.35
CA ARG A 88 4.92 9.76 -12.60
C ARG A 88 3.53 10.41 -12.55
N ASP A 89 2.47 9.62 -12.59
CA ASP A 89 1.10 10.09 -12.46
C ASP A 89 0.40 9.57 -11.20
N GLU A 90 -0.75 10.16 -10.91
CA GLU A 90 -1.56 9.89 -9.73
C GLU A 90 -2.09 8.44 -9.68
N ILE A 91 -2.45 7.86 -10.84
CA ILE A 91 -2.97 6.48 -10.93
C ILE A 91 -1.84 5.49 -10.64
N ALA A 92 -0.66 5.69 -11.21
CA ALA A 92 0.54 4.90 -10.93
C ALA A 92 0.96 4.98 -9.45
N GLN A 93 0.81 6.16 -8.83
CA GLN A 93 1.01 6.32 -7.39
C GLN A 93 -0.05 5.56 -6.58
N ALA A 94 -1.31 5.63 -6.99
CA ALA A 94 -2.43 4.94 -6.33
C ALA A 94 -2.28 3.42 -6.39
N GLU A 95 -1.89 2.89 -7.55
CA GLU A 95 -1.53 1.48 -7.74
C GLU A 95 -0.39 1.06 -6.79
N THR A 96 0.67 1.88 -6.69
CA THR A 96 1.78 1.66 -5.75
C THR A 96 1.32 1.61 -4.30
N ARG A 97 0.42 2.51 -3.90
CA ARG A 97 -0.12 2.55 -2.54
C ARG A 97 -0.95 1.32 -2.22
N LEU A 98 -1.78 0.87 -3.17
CA LEU A 98 -2.55 -0.35 -3.01
C LEU A 98 -1.64 -1.58 -2.90
N ALA A 99 -0.69 -1.75 -3.82
CA ALA A 99 0.23 -2.88 -3.81
C ALA A 99 1.04 -2.95 -2.50
N TYR A 100 1.59 -1.83 -2.04
CA TYR A 100 2.31 -1.76 -0.77
C TYR A 100 1.42 -2.05 0.45
N TRP A 101 0.16 -1.57 0.42
CA TRP A 101 -0.81 -1.83 1.48
C TRP A 101 -1.17 -3.31 1.58
N MET A 102 -1.39 -4.00 0.44
CA MET A 102 -1.70 -5.43 0.41
C MET A 102 -0.62 -6.28 1.08
N MET A 103 0.65 -5.88 0.98
CA MET A 103 1.76 -6.58 1.63
C MET A 103 1.79 -6.43 3.17
N HIS A 104 0.94 -5.60 3.78
CA HIS A 104 0.96 -5.38 5.22
C HIS A 104 0.56 -6.65 6.00
N PRO A 105 1.17 -6.95 7.18
CA PRO A 105 0.90 -8.20 7.93
C PRO A 105 -0.55 -8.42 8.38
N ASN A 106 -1.36 -7.36 8.39
CA ASN A 106 -2.79 -7.45 8.73
C ASN A 106 -3.71 -7.45 7.50
N GLU A 107 -3.13 -7.40 6.30
CA GLU A 107 -3.85 -7.42 5.02
C GLU A 107 -3.56 -8.76 4.33
N LEU A 108 -3.15 -8.75 3.06
CA LEU A 108 -2.90 -9.96 2.27
C LEU A 108 -1.48 -10.51 2.43
N GLN A 109 -0.53 -9.74 2.97
CA GLN A 109 0.86 -10.11 3.26
C GLN A 109 1.74 -10.38 2.03
N GLU A 110 1.19 -10.18 0.83
CA GLU A 110 1.88 -10.33 -0.44
C GLU A 110 1.44 -9.22 -1.41
N ALA A 111 2.24 -8.96 -2.45
CA ALA A 111 1.85 -8.02 -3.49
C ALA A 111 0.88 -8.70 -4.46
N PRO A 112 -0.11 -7.97 -5.00
CA PRO A 112 -0.93 -8.48 -6.09
C PRO A 112 -0.09 -8.80 -7.34
N ASP A 113 -0.52 -9.79 -8.12
CA ASP A 113 0.09 -10.13 -9.40
C ASP A 113 -0.37 -9.17 -10.51
N GLU A 114 -1.67 -8.89 -10.56
CA GLU A 114 -2.26 -7.93 -11.48
C GLU A 114 -3.06 -6.88 -10.72
N ILE A 115 -3.00 -5.62 -11.20
CA ILE A 115 -3.77 -4.49 -10.67
C ILE A 115 -4.26 -3.66 -11.86
N GLU A 116 -5.56 -3.41 -11.94
CA GLU A 116 -6.17 -2.62 -13.01
C GLU A 116 -7.12 -1.56 -12.43
N LEU A 117 -7.01 -0.33 -12.94
CA LEU A 117 -7.95 0.74 -12.58
C LEU A 117 -9.35 0.38 -13.08
N VAL A 118 -10.33 0.40 -12.18
CA VAL A 118 -11.75 0.24 -12.51
C VAL A 118 -12.39 1.61 -12.69
N GLU A 119 -12.21 2.48 -11.70
CA GLU A 119 -12.89 3.78 -11.68
C GLU A 119 -12.16 4.80 -10.80
N THR A 120 -12.32 6.08 -11.12
CA THR A 120 -11.95 7.18 -10.22
C THR A 120 -13.21 7.83 -9.68
N VAL A 121 -13.43 7.70 -8.37
CA VAL A 121 -14.60 8.22 -7.67
C VAL A 121 -14.22 9.50 -6.94
N THR A 122 -14.99 10.57 -7.16
CA THR A 122 -14.78 11.84 -6.47
C THR A 122 -15.77 12.00 -5.31
N ARG A 123 -15.28 12.43 -4.15
CA ARG A 123 -16.08 12.78 -2.97
C ARG A 123 -15.55 14.03 -2.30
N THR A 124 -16.45 14.84 -1.76
CA THR A 124 -16.07 16.01 -0.96
C THR A 124 -15.80 15.58 0.48
N ILE A 125 -14.59 15.84 0.99
CA ILE A 125 -14.23 15.63 2.40
C ILE A 125 -13.89 16.99 3.01
N GLY A 126 -14.71 17.43 3.97
CA GLY A 126 -14.63 18.81 4.45
C GLY A 126 -14.95 19.80 3.33
N ASN A 127 -13.97 20.63 2.95
CA ASN A 127 -14.08 21.59 1.84
C ASN A 127 -13.27 21.18 0.60
N GLU A 128 -12.66 20.00 0.60
CA GLU A 128 -11.78 19.53 -0.46
C GLU A 128 -12.50 18.52 -1.35
N SER A 129 -12.31 18.63 -2.66
CA SER A 129 -12.75 17.63 -3.63
C SER A 129 -11.67 16.55 -3.75
N CYS A 130 -11.93 15.39 -3.16
CA CYS A 130 -10.99 14.29 -3.09
C CYS A 130 -11.29 13.21 -4.15
N ARG A 131 -10.25 12.73 -4.82
CA ARG A 131 -10.31 11.57 -5.72
C ARG A 131 -9.91 10.29 -4.99
N PHE A 132 -10.60 9.21 -5.34
CA PHE A 132 -10.31 7.85 -4.92
C PHE A 132 -10.20 6.99 -6.16
N HIS A 133 -9.08 6.30 -6.32
CA HIS A 133 -8.89 5.37 -7.44
C HIS A 133 -9.22 3.97 -6.95
N VAL A 134 -10.22 3.37 -7.57
CA VAL A 134 -10.66 2.00 -7.30
C VAL A 134 -10.02 1.09 -8.33
N PHE A 135 -9.41 0.03 -7.85
CA PHE A 135 -8.73 -0.98 -8.63
C PHE A 135 -9.38 -2.34 -8.40
N LYS A 136 -9.33 -3.18 -9.42
CA LYS A 136 -9.44 -4.62 -9.26
C LYS A 136 -8.03 -5.21 -9.26
N PHE A 137 -7.80 -6.27 -8.48
CA PHE A 137 -6.51 -6.93 -8.41
C PHE A 137 -6.66 -8.43 -8.16
N THR A 138 -5.64 -9.20 -8.51
CA THR A 138 -5.53 -10.64 -8.22
C THR A 138 -4.32 -10.92 -7.35
N MET A 139 -4.40 -11.99 -6.56
CA MET A 139 -3.26 -12.48 -5.78
C MET A 139 -2.53 -13.59 -6.54
N PRO A 140 -1.26 -13.87 -6.20
CA PRO A 140 -0.52 -14.96 -6.81
C PRO A 140 -1.19 -16.32 -6.65
N ASP A 141 -0.95 -17.22 -7.61
CA ASP A 141 -1.50 -18.58 -7.59
C ASP A 141 -1.21 -19.29 -6.25
N GLY A 142 -2.27 -19.84 -5.65
CA GLY A 142 -2.18 -20.56 -4.37
C GLY A 142 -2.16 -19.65 -3.14
N HIS A 143 -2.33 -18.34 -3.30
CA HIS A 143 -2.54 -17.42 -2.20
C HIS A 143 -3.86 -17.72 -1.47
N TRP A 144 -3.89 -17.51 -0.15
CA TRP A 144 -5.03 -17.88 0.70
C TRP A 144 -6.31 -17.08 0.41
N ALA A 145 -6.18 -15.92 -0.24
CA ALA A 145 -7.30 -15.09 -0.67
C ALA A 145 -8.03 -15.65 -1.90
N GLY A 146 -7.49 -16.70 -2.53
CA GLY A 146 -8.02 -17.32 -3.75
C GLY A 146 -7.66 -16.56 -5.02
N ASP A 147 -8.24 -17.01 -6.13
CA ASP A 147 -7.90 -16.57 -7.50
C ASP A 147 -8.91 -15.53 -8.05
N ASP A 148 -9.81 -15.04 -7.20
CA ASP A 148 -10.83 -14.06 -7.58
C ASP A 148 -10.21 -12.66 -7.82
N TRP A 149 -10.82 -11.89 -8.73
CA TRP A 149 -10.55 -10.45 -8.80
C TRP A 149 -11.20 -9.75 -7.60
N LEU A 150 -10.37 -9.15 -6.76
CA LEU A 150 -10.77 -8.41 -5.57
C LEU A 150 -10.76 -6.91 -5.84
N LEU A 151 -11.55 -6.14 -5.08
CA LEU A 151 -11.55 -4.68 -5.13
C LEU A 151 -10.69 -4.06 -4.04
N GLY A 152 -9.97 -3.01 -4.40
CA GLY A 152 -9.23 -2.15 -3.48
C GLY A 152 -9.28 -0.70 -3.94
N LEU A 153 -9.03 0.23 -3.03
CA LEU A 153 -8.93 1.64 -3.36
C LEU A 153 -7.64 2.26 -2.84
N ALA A 154 -7.26 3.38 -3.43
CA ALA A 154 -6.29 4.31 -2.88
C ALA A 154 -6.82 5.75 -2.93
N GLY A 155 -6.61 6.49 -1.85
CA GLY A 155 -7.06 7.86 -1.67
C GLY A 155 -7.17 8.27 -0.19
N PRO A 156 -7.56 9.52 0.09
CA PRO A 156 -7.93 10.54 -0.88
C PRO A 156 -6.70 11.19 -1.56
N TYR A 157 -6.89 11.60 -2.81
CA TYR A 157 -5.98 12.46 -3.57
C TYR A 157 -6.61 13.84 -3.79
N ILE A 158 -5.79 14.89 -3.74
CA ILE A 158 -6.19 16.28 -3.99
C ILE A 158 -5.24 16.90 -5.02
N ASP A 159 -5.71 17.93 -5.70
CA ASP A 159 -4.93 18.60 -6.74
C ASP A 159 -3.64 19.25 -6.23
N GLY A 160 -2.63 19.30 -7.09
CA GLY A 160 -1.37 19.99 -6.82
C GLY A 160 -0.40 19.24 -5.91
N GLN A 161 -0.67 17.99 -5.53
CA GLN A 161 0.30 17.16 -4.80
C GLN A 161 1.35 16.58 -5.74
N PRO A 162 2.65 16.68 -5.41
CA PRO A 162 3.69 16.01 -6.18
C PRO A 162 3.52 14.47 -6.17
N PRO A 163 3.90 13.78 -7.26
CA PRO A 163 3.87 12.31 -7.29
C PRO A 163 4.64 11.69 -6.13
N TYR A 164 4.12 10.57 -5.63
CA TYR A 164 4.64 9.79 -4.51
C TYR A 164 4.75 10.55 -3.18
N THR A 165 4.29 11.80 -3.11
CA THR A 165 4.18 12.55 -1.85
C THR A 165 2.81 12.36 -1.22
N GLY A 166 2.72 12.53 0.11
CA GLY A 166 1.46 12.48 0.85
C GLY A 166 1.10 11.13 1.48
N ILE A 167 0.02 11.14 2.27
CA ILE A 167 -0.51 10.00 3.04
C ILE A 167 -1.82 9.51 2.40
N ALA A 168 -1.86 9.39 1.07
CA ALA A 168 -2.98 8.68 0.45
C ALA A 168 -3.04 7.27 1.06
N GLY A 169 -4.16 6.98 1.72
CA GLY A 169 -4.43 5.67 2.27
C GLY A 169 -4.70 4.70 1.14
N ALA A 170 -4.56 3.42 1.42
CA ALA A 170 -5.08 2.37 0.56
C ALA A 170 -5.82 1.36 1.43
N PHE A 171 -6.78 0.68 0.83
CA PHE A 171 -7.65 -0.23 1.56
C PHE A 171 -8.31 -1.26 0.64
N SER A 172 -8.54 -2.45 1.16
CA SER A 172 -9.44 -3.44 0.59
C SER A 172 -10.18 -4.14 1.72
N ARG A 173 -11.47 -4.45 1.53
CA ARG A 173 -12.19 -5.33 2.45
C ARG A 173 -11.78 -6.81 2.29
N CYS A 174 -10.99 -7.14 1.26
CA CYS A 174 -10.52 -8.48 0.86
C CYS A 174 -11.63 -9.50 0.53
N ALA A 175 -12.88 -9.25 0.94
CA ALA A 175 -14.05 -10.04 0.59
C ALA A 175 -14.83 -9.46 -0.61
N ASP A 176 -14.54 -8.22 -1.01
CA ASP A 176 -15.22 -7.55 -2.11
C ASP A 176 -14.67 -8.07 -3.44
N LYS A 177 -15.49 -8.84 -4.15
CA LYS A 177 -15.17 -9.29 -5.50
C LYS A 177 -15.57 -8.24 -6.52
N PHE A 178 -14.73 -8.11 -7.54
CA PHE A 178 -15.07 -7.30 -8.70
C PHE A 178 -16.32 -7.85 -9.39
N GLY A 179 -17.30 -6.98 -9.64
CA GLY A 179 -18.61 -7.34 -10.21
C GLY A 179 -19.72 -7.53 -9.17
N ASP A 180 -19.37 -7.84 -7.92
CA ASP A 180 -20.34 -8.00 -6.83
C ASP A 180 -20.57 -6.70 -6.04
N VAL A 181 -19.54 -5.86 -5.96
CA VAL A 181 -19.56 -4.57 -5.25
C VAL A 181 -19.25 -3.43 -6.22
N ALA A 182 -20.03 -2.35 -6.16
CA ALA A 182 -19.79 -1.16 -6.96
C ALA A 182 -18.60 -0.33 -6.42
N PRO A 183 -17.75 0.26 -7.27
CA PRO A 183 -16.64 1.12 -6.84
C PRO A 183 -17.05 2.24 -5.89
N GLU A 184 -18.17 2.90 -6.17
CA GLU A 184 -18.69 3.99 -5.34
C GLU A 184 -19.12 3.52 -3.96
N GLU A 185 -19.68 2.31 -3.84
CA GLU A 185 -20.07 1.74 -2.56
C GLU A 185 -18.85 1.52 -1.65
N LEU A 186 -17.76 0.98 -2.21
CA LEU A 186 -16.51 0.78 -1.46
C LEU A 186 -15.94 2.12 -0.98
N VAL A 187 -15.97 3.15 -1.83
CA VAL A 187 -15.48 4.49 -1.48
C VAL A 187 -16.36 5.14 -0.42
N ASP A 188 -17.69 5.07 -0.55
CA ASP A 188 -18.64 5.61 0.42
C ASP A 188 -18.49 4.94 1.79
N TRP A 189 -18.31 3.62 1.80
CA TRP A 189 -18.00 2.88 3.02
C TRP A 189 -16.70 3.34 3.66
N TYR A 190 -15.63 3.51 2.87
CA TYR A 190 -14.31 3.91 3.38
C TYR A 190 -14.35 5.33 3.96
N VAL A 191 -15.00 6.27 3.28
CA VAL A 191 -15.18 7.64 3.76
C VAL A 191 -15.98 7.66 5.06
N ALA A 192 -17.07 6.90 5.14
CA ALA A 192 -17.87 6.81 6.36
C ALA A 192 -17.10 6.19 7.54
N MET A 193 -16.28 5.17 7.27
CA MET A 193 -15.43 4.53 8.28
C MET A 193 -14.35 5.49 8.80
N ALA A 194 -13.69 6.23 7.90
CA ALA A 194 -12.67 7.21 8.25
C ALA A 194 -13.25 8.34 9.11
N ALA A 195 -14.45 8.85 8.76
CA ALA A 195 -15.14 9.89 9.53
C ALA A 195 -15.45 9.46 10.98
N ARG A 196 -15.77 8.17 11.21
CA ARG A 196 -16.06 7.62 12.54
C ARG A 196 -14.83 7.48 13.44
N LYS A 197 -13.64 7.31 12.86
CA LYS A 197 -12.37 7.21 13.62
C LYS A 197 -11.76 8.57 13.97
N GLY A 198 -12.22 9.65 13.33
CA GLY A 198 -11.75 11.02 13.54
C GLY A 198 -12.60 11.88 14.48
N GLY A 199 -13.58 11.29 15.18
CA GLY A 199 -14.48 11.97 16.13
C GLY A 199 -14.22 11.58 17.58
#